data_AF-A0A847JU46-F1
#
_entry.id   AF-A0A847JU46-F1
#
_cell.length_a   1.000
_cell.length_b   1.000
_cell.length_c   1.000
_cell.angle_alpha   90.00
_cell.angle_beta   90.00
_cell.angle_gamma   90.00
#
_symmetry.space_group_name_H-M   'P 1'
#
loop_
_entity.id
_entity.type
_entity.pdbx_description
1 polymer ?
#
loop_
_entity_poly.entity_id
_entity_poly.type
_entity_poly.pdbx_seq_one_letter_code
_entity_poly.pdbx_strand_id
1 'polypeptide(L)'
;MKLWKTWAVAAFALAAMAAAASPAMKTVFDKTYEVKPESALGKASCAVCHASKTSFKKLNPYGTEIKKALAARKTKELTAEVLKSLETLDSDKDGVKNGDEIKGDKLPGDPKSK
;
A
#
# COMPACT_ATOMS: atom_id res chain seq x y z
N MET A 1 -51.67 10.22 34.39
CA MET A 1 -51.56 9.73 33.00
C MET A 1 -50.19 10.11 32.46
N LYS A 2 -49.28 9.13 32.31
CA LYS A 2 -47.90 9.35 31.83
C LYS A 2 -47.92 9.34 30.30
N LEU A 3 -47.76 10.52 29.69
CA LEU A 3 -47.38 10.66 28.28
C LEU A 3 -45.88 10.91 28.24
N TRP A 4 -45.11 9.97 27.70
CA TRP A 4 -43.86 10.32 27.03
C TRP A 4 -43.51 9.26 26.00
N LYS A 5 -43.17 9.79 24.83
CA LYS A 5 -43.16 9.13 23.54
C LYS A 5 -41.94 8.23 23.37
N THR A 6 -42.25 7.14 22.68
CA THR A 6 -41.39 6.30 21.87
C THR A 6 -40.28 7.02 21.09
N TRP A 7 -39.10 6.40 21.15
CA TRP A 7 -38.15 6.11 20.07
C TRP A 7 -37.17 7.20 19.61
N ALA A 8 -35.87 6.87 19.74
CA ALA A 8 -34.89 7.04 18.66
C ALA A 8 -33.69 6.11 18.93
N VAL A 9 -33.67 4.93 18.30
CA VAL A 9 -32.46 4.12 18.14
C VAL A 9 -31.63 4.80 17.06
N ALA A 10 -30.58 5.53 17.44
CA ALA A 10 -29.61 6.06 16.50
C ALA A 10 -28.70 4.92 16.02
N ALA A 11 -29.05 4.30 14.90
CA ALA A 11 -28.19 3.35 14.20
C ALA A 11 -27.04 4.12 13.54
N PHE A 12 -25.86 4.09 14.15
CA PHE A 12 -24.60 4.50 13.52
C PHE A 12 -24.26 3.46 12.43
N ALA A 13 -24.67 3.74 11.18
CA ALA A 13 -24.16 3.02 10.03
C ALA A 13 -22.71 3.45 9.78
N LEU A 14 -21.76 2.74 10.41
CA LEU A 14 -20.35 2.89 10.12
C LEU A 14 -20.12 2.35 8.70
N ALA A 15 -20.06 3.24 7.71
CA ALA A 15 -19.71 2.89 6.35
C ALA A 15 -18.29 2.29 6.37
N ALA A 16 -18.22 0.96 6.28
CA ALA A 16 -16.97 0.25 6.07
C ALA A 16 -16.47 0.57 4.65
N MET A 17 -15.78 1.71 4.49
CA MET A 17 -14.99 1.96 3.29
C MET A 17 -13.96 0.82 3.19
N ALA A 18 -14.15 -0.11 2.27
CA ALA A 18 -13.17 -1.14 2.02
C ALA A 18 -11.84 -0.48 1.62
N ALA A 19 -10.75 -0.82 2.31
CA ALA A 19 -9.40 -0.44 1.91
C ALA A 19 -8.98 -1.29 0.70
N ALA A 20 -9.47 -0.91 -0.48
CA ALA A 20 -9.08 -1.57 -1.73
C ALA A 20 -7.78 -0.94 -2.25
N ALA A 21 -6.78 -1.77 -2.53
CA ALA A 21 -5.64 -1.36 -3.35
C ALA A 21 -6.17 -0.96 -4.74
N SER A 22 -5.83 0.24 -5.21
CA SER A 22 -6.37 0.82 -6.44
C SER A 22 -5.26 1.17 -7.45
N PRO A 23 -5.56 1.26 -8.75
CA PRO A 23 -4.60 1.73 -9.76
C PRO A 23 -4.00 3.11 -9.43
N ALA A 24 -4.75 3.97 -8.72
CA ALA A 24 -4.27 5.29 -8.30
C ALA A 24 -3.06 5.19 -7.35
N MET A 25 -3.00 4.16 -6.49
CA MET A 25 -1.85 3.94 -5.61
C MET A 25 -0.59 3.63 -6.43
N LYS A 26 -0.72 2.86 -7.52
CA LYS A 26 0.39 2.60 -8.44
C LYS A 26 0.85 3.89 -9.13
N THR A 27 -0.08 4.75 -9.54
CA THR A 27 0.27 6.07 -10.09
C THR A 27 1.06 6.92 -9.09
N VAL A 28 0.73 6.88 -7.80
CA VAL A 28 1.52 7.59 -6.77
C VAL A 28 2.93 7.03 -6.69
N PHE A 29 3.08 5.70 -6.68
CA PHE A 29 4.40 5.05 -6.69
C PHE A 29 5.21 5.48 -7.92
N ASP A 30 4.62 5.37 -9.11
CA ASP A 30 5.29 5.68 -10.38
C ASP A 30 5.73 7.14 -10.46
N LYS A 31 4.91 8.06 -9.96
CA LYS A 31 5.26 9.48 -9.89
C LYS A 31 6.30 9.78 -8.82
N THR A 32 6.26 9.09 -7.69
CA THR A 32 7.20 9.32 -6.58
C THR A 32 8.63 8.91 -6.97
N TYR A 33 8.75 7.85 -7.76
CA TYR A 33 10.04 7.26 -8.14
C TYR A 33 10.36 7.37 -9.63
N GLU A 34 9.58 8.15 -10.38
CA GLU A 34 9.76 8.38 -11.82
C GLU A 34 9.91 7.08 -12.62
N VAL A 35 9.07 6.09 -12.29
CA VAL A 35 9.16 4.73 -12.83
C VAL A 35 8.86 4.74 -14.33
N LYS A 36 9.79 4.19 -15.12
CA LYS A 36 9.62 4.05 -16.56
C LYS A 36 8.88 2.75 -16.90
N PRO A 37 7.96 2.72 -17.88
CA PRO A 37 7.21 1.52 -18.23
C PRO A 37 8.08 0.30 -18.59
N GLU A 38 9.23 0.53 -19.22
CA GLU A 38 10.17 -0.48 -19.67
C GLU A 38 11.12 -1.00 -18.57
N SER A 39 11.16 -0.32 -17.42
CA SER A 39 11.97 -0.69 -16.26
C SER A 39 11.45 -1.99 -15.61
N ALA A 40 12.26 -2.62 -14.76
CA ALA A 40 11.82 -3.78 -14.01
C ALA A 40 10.63 -3.46 -13.09
N LEU A 41 10.68 -2.31 -12.40
CA LEU A 41 9.56 -1.79 -11.60
C LEU A 41 8.31 -1.51 -12.47
N GLY A 42 8.49 -0.90 -13.64
CA GLY A 42 7.40 -0.64 -14.59
C GLY A 42 6.71 -1.93 -15.04
N LYS A 43 7.50 -2.92 -15.45
CA LYS A 43 7.04 -4.25 -15.88
C LYS A 43 6.43 -5.06 -14.75
N ALA A 44 6.89 -4.89 -13.52
CA ALA A 44 6.32 -5.55 -12.35
C ALA A 44 4.89 -5.05 -12.06
N SER A 45 4.62 -3.79 -12.37
CA SER A 45 3.28 -3.19 -12.25
C SER A 45 2.70 -3.40 -10.84
N CYS A 46 1.54 -4.06 -10.70
CA CYS A 46 0.94 -4.35 -9.40
C CYS A 46 1.80 -5.28 -8.52
N ALA A 47 2.69 -6.08 -9.12
CA ALA A 47 3.55 -7.00 -8.37
C ALA A 47 4.68 -6.30 -7.58
N VAL A 48 4.83 -4.98 -7.72
CA VAL A 48 5.71 -4.19 -6.84
C VAL A 48 5.24 -4.29 -5.37
N CYS A 49 3.92 -4.38 -5.13
CA CYS A 49 3.36 -4.48 -3.78
C CYS A 49 2.56 -5.78 -3.55
N HIS A 50 2.10 -6.43 -4.61
CA HIS A 50 1.35 -7.68 -4.53
C HIS A 50 2.24 -8.89 -4.84
N ALA A 51 1.89 -10.04 -4.28
CA ALA A 51 2.59 -11.29 -4.57
C ALA A 51 2.34 -11.82 -6.01
N SER A 52 1.44 -11.18 -6.77
CA SER A 52 1.09 -11.56 -8.14
C SER A 52 0.62 -10.33 -8.94
N LYS A 53 0.84 -10.38 -10.26
CA LYS A 53 0.34 -9.37 -11.21
C LYS A 53 -1.17 -9.48 -11.48
N THR A 54 -1.77 -10.64 -11.23
CA THR A 54 -3.17 -10.94 -11.57
C THR A 54 -4.03 -11.30 -10.36
N SER A 55 -3.42 -11.65 -9.24
CA SER A 55 -4.12 -11.97 -7.98
C SER A 55 -3.68 -11.03 -6.86
N PHE A 56 -4.57 -10.10 -6.50
CA PHE A 56 -4.28 -9.03 -5.53
C PHE A 56 -4.65 -9.38 -4.09
N LYS A 57 -5.02 -10.65 -3.82
CA LYS A 57 -5.43 -11.11 -2.47
C LYS A 57 -4.27 -11.14 -1.47
N LYS A 58 -3.04 -11.31 -1.96
CA LYS A 58 -1.83 -11.41 -1.13
C LYS A 58 -0.90 -10.25 -1.44
N LEU A 59 -0.39 -9.63 -0.38
CA LEU A 59 0.69 -8.63 -0.46
C LEU A 59 2.03 -9.35 -0.43
N ASN A 60 3.03 -8.78 -1.08
CA ASN A 60 4.43 -9.15 -0.85
C ASN A 60 4.91 -8.47 0.46
N PRO A 61 6.16 -8.72 0.89
CA PRO A 61 6.71 -8.07 2.08
C PRO A 61 6.61 -6.54 2.05
N TYR A 62 7.00 -5.89 0.95
CA TYR A 62 6.90 -4.43 0.78
C TYR A 62 5.47 -3.89 0.90
N GLY A 63 4.52 -4.51 0.20
CA GLY A 63 3.10 -4.16 0.27
C GLY A 63 2.52 -4.35 1.67
N THR A 64 3.06 -5.30 2.45
CA THR A 64 2.69 -5.49 3.85
C THR A 64 3.16 -4.32 4.72
N GLU A 65 4.37 -3.82 4.51
CA GLU A 65 4.86 -2.61 5.20
C GLU A 65 4.08 -1.35 4.80
N ILE A 66 3.71 -1.21 3.52
CA ILE A 66 2.80 -0.14 3.08
C ILE A 66 1.47 -0.22 3.84
N LYS A 67 0.86 -1.41 3.92
CA LYS A 67 -0.41 -1.60 4.63
C LYS A 67 -0.28 -1.21 6.11
N LYS A 68 0.82 -1.58 6.76
CA LYS A 68 1.09 -1.21 8.16
C LYS A 68 1.25 0.31 8.32
N ALA A 69 2.00 0.97 7.44
CA ALA A 69 2.20 2.42 7.49
C ALA A 69 0.89 3.20 7.28
N LEU A 70 0.06 2.77 6.34
CA LEU A 70 -1.27 3.35 6.12
C LEU A 70 -2.16 3.18 7.36
N ALA A 71 -2.17 1.98 7.96
CA ALA A 71 -2.93 1.70 9.18
C ALA A 71 -2.44 2.55 10.37
N ALA A 72 -1.13 2.68 10.56
CA ALA A 72 -0.54 3.49 11.63
C ALA A 72 -0.93 4.97 11.49
N ARG A 73 -1.04 5.47 10.26
CA ARG A 73 -1.47 6.83 9.93
C ARG A 73 -3.00 7.00 9.87
N LYS A 74 -3.77 5.93 10.12
CA LYS A 74 -5.25 5.89 10.04
C LYS A 74 -5.79 6.41 8.70
N THR A 75 -5.06 6.19 7.62
CA THR A 75 -5.44 6.61 6.26
C THR A 75 -5.47 5.43 5.31
N LYS A 76 -6.19 5.58 4.20
CA LYS A 76 -6.20 4.64 3.06
C LYS A 76 -5.46 5.21 1.86
N GLU A 77 -5.04 6.46 1.94
CA GLU A 77 -4.38 7.15 0.85
C GLU A 77 -2.88 6.89 0.90
N LEU A 78 -2.37 6.26 -0.17
CA LEU A 78 -0.94 6.17 -0.38
C LEU A 78 -0.44 7.53 -0.88
N THR A 79 0.53 8.10 -0.18
CA THR A 79 1.19 9.36 -0.57
C THR A 79 2.69 9.13 -0.75
N ALA A 80 3.36 10.08 -1.41
CA ALA A 80 4.81 10.08 -1.53
C ALA A 80 5.50 10.06 -0.16
N GLU A 81 4.93 10.71 0.86
CA GLU A 81 5.47 10.72 2.22
C GLU A 81 5.45 9.32 2.86
N VAL A 82 4.35 8.58 2.69
CA VAL A 82 4.25 7.20 3.17
C VAL A 82 5.32 6.34 2.49
N LEU A 83 5.44 6.43 1.17
CA LEU A 83 6.44 5.69 0.41
C LEU A 83 7.88 6.01 0.86
N LYS A 84 8.21 7.30 1.00
CA LYS A 84 9.52 7.75 1.48
C LYS A 84 9.83 7.27 2.89
N SER A 85 8.84 7.21 3.77
CA SER A 85 9.03 6.70 5.15
C SER A 85 9.40 5.21 5.21
N LEU A 86 9.19 4.47 4.12
CA LEU A 86 9.53 3.06 4.00
C LEU A 86 10.88 2.83 3.32
N GLU A 87 11.51 3.84 2.71
CA GLU A 87 12.76 3.69 1.96
C GLU A 87 13.90 3.12 2.81
N THR A 88 13.89 3.36 4.12
CA THR A 88 14.94 2.91 5.03
C THR A 88 14.76 1.48 5.54
N LEU A 89 13.60 0.86 5.28
CA LEU A 89 13.32 -0.51 5.69
C LEU A 89 13.90 -1.49 4.66
N ASP A 90 14.22 -2.68 5.12
CA ASP A 90 14.52 -3.86 4.32
C ASP A 90 13.32 -4.80 4.48
N SER A 91 12.38 -4.75 3.52
CA SER A 91 11.06 -5.39 3.72
C SER A 91 11.12 -6.91 3.55
N ASP A 92 11.91 -7.38 2.60
CA ASP A 92 12.07 -8.81 2.30
C ASP A 92 13.27 -9.46 3.02
N LYS A 93 14.04 -8.67 3.76
CA LYS A 93 15.14 -9.08 4.65
C LYS A 93 16.31 -9.67 3.88
N ASP A 94 16.59 -9.12 2.71
CA ASP A 94 17.68 -9.56 1.85
C ASP A 94 19.00 -8.80 2.10
N GLY A 95 18.96 -7.79 2.96
CA GLY A 95 20.09 -6.95 3.35
C GLY A 95 20.18 -5.61 2.59
N VAL A 96 19.28 -5.34 1.64
CA VAL A 96 19.20 -4.08 0.90
C VAL A 96 17.96 -3.31 1.35
N LYS A 97 18.05 -1.98 1.37
CA LYS A 97 16.90 -1.14 1.75
C LYS A 97 15.98 -0.95 0.55
N ASN A 98 14.68 -0.87 0.79
CA ASN A 98 13.66 -0.63 -0.22
C ASN A 98 14.00 0.55 -1.14
N GLY A 99 14.47 1.66 -0.57
CA GLY A 99 14.80 2.86 -1.34
C GLY A 99 16.01 2.66 -2.27
N ASP A 100 16.98 1.85 -1.84
CA ASP A 100 18.16 1.54 -2.65
C ASP A 100 17.81 0.57 -3.77
N GLU A 101 16.95 -0.41 -3.51
CA GLU A 101 16.39 -1.29 -4.54
C GLU A 101 15.55 -0.51 -5.56
N ILE A 102 14.62 0.33 -5.12
CA ILE A 102 13.77 1.11 -6.02
C ILE A 102 14.63 2.01 -6.93
N LYS A 103 15.65 2.68 -6.37
CA LYS A 103 16.61 3.48 -7.16
C LYS A 103 17.43 2.62 -8.13
N GLY A 104 17.72 1.38 -7.74
CA GLY A 104 18.38 0.38 -8.56
C GLY A 104 17.48 -0.33 -9.58
N ASP A 105 16.23 0.12 -9.75
CA ASP A 105 15.20 -0.53 -10.58
C ASP A 105 14.97 -1.99 -10.18
N LYS A 106 14.81 -2.23 -8.88
CA LYS A 106 14.63 -3.54 -8.24
C LYS A 106 13.37 -3.58 -7.38
N LEU A 107 12.89 -4.78 -7.13
CA LEU A 107 11.62 -5.05 -6.45
C LEU A 107 11.80 -5.13 -4.93
N PRO A 108 11.33 -4.15 -4.14
CA PRO A 108 11.61 -4.05 -2.70
C PRO A 108 10.92 -5.11 -1.82
N GLY A 109 10.28 -6.10 -2.44
CA GLY A 109 9.57 -7.18 -1.77
C GLY A 109 9.87 -8.53 -2.42
N ASP A 110 10.96 -8.62 -3.20
CA ASP A 110 11.44 -9.85 -3.80
C ASP A 110 12.92 -10.05 -3.45
N PRO A 111 13.24 -10.97 -2.51
CA PRO A 111 14.62 -11.13 -1.99
C PRO A 111 15.59 -11.70 -3.02
N LYS A 112 15.12 -11.98 -4.23
CA LYS A 112 15.93 -12.38 -5.39
C LYS A 112 16.28 -11.20 -6.30
N SER A 113 15.76 -10.01 -6.02
CA SER A 113 15.87 -8.81 -6.84
C SER A 113 16.90 -7.81 -6.29
N LYS A 114 17.99 -8.23 -5.67
CA LYS A 114 19.08 -7.33 -5.21
C LYS A 114 20.04 -6.87 -6.30
#